data_AF-A0A9D1JSP6-F1
#
_entry.id   AF-A0A9D1JSP6-F1
#
_cell.length_a   1.000
_cell.length_b   1.000
_cell.length_c   1.000
_cell.angle_alpha   90.00
_cell.angle_beta   90.00
_cell.angle_gamma   90.00
#
_symmetry.space_group_name_H-M   'P 1'
#
loop_
_entity.id
_entity.type
_entity.pdbx_description
1 polymer ?
#
loop_
_entity_poly.entity_id
_entity_poly.type
_entity_poly.pdbx_seq_one_letter_code
_entity_poly.pdbx_strand_id
1 'polypeptide(L)'
;MTIIGAGVIGCAVARELSRYHLRVAVAEAHPDLFGSTSARNSGVIHAGFHNTPGSLMARLCVEGNRLFSDLTAHLDVPMRRTGKLVVGFDEEDRAHLLSMLERGRRNGVPGLTLIGRDELRRLAPAVAGEFALYSASTGIVDPFQWTWALAENAAQNGVRFLFSSPLTAAVRRDGLWALTVGNRTLYSRWVINCAGLFSDKVAALLGLTGYEIYPCRGEYFLLDERLSSLLPLPAYPVPNYRTGGLGIHLTPTLEGNILIGPSTEYIGGPTDWRTTAPTQDMLLREGRRIFPSLSRSDCIRAFAGVRPKLTGPDRGGYDDFVICRREDVSPRVIHLIGMESPGLTASVPIAREVIRLLGLTESLVERADFDSIRQRPVSLRHLGSAAQARLIADNPDHGEIVCRCRTITRADVAAALSGPLPARTLTGLKYRCGAMMGRCQGGYCQTRLVALMEELAGIPREQLLYGPAGSRLFTGKVRDV
;
A
#
# COMPACT_ATOMS: atom_id res chain seq x y z
N MET A 1 17.69 10.20 14.15
CA MET A 1 16.67 10.80 13.28
C MET A 1 15.38 10.02 13.43
N THR A 2 14.24 10.69 13.25
CA THR A 2 12.93 10.08 13.48
C THR A 2 12.04 10.30 12.27
N ILE A 3 11.47 9.20 11.75
CA ILE A 3 10.45 9.20 10.71
C ILE A 3 9.10 9.03 11.40
N ILE A 4 8.12 9.85 11.03
CA ILE A 4 6.76 9.77 11.57
C ILE A 4 5.86 9.09 10.55
N GLY A 5 5.36 7.89 10.88
CA GLY A 5 4.54 7.05 10.01
C GLY A 5 5.34 5.92 9.34
N ALA A 6 4.80 4.70 9.41
CA ALA A 6 5.30 3.47 8.79
C ALA A 6 4.38 2.97 7.66
N GLY A 7 3.73 3.89 6.95
CA GLY A 7 3.14 3.59 5.63
C GLY A 7 4.24 3.30 4.59
N VAL A 8 3.83 2.99 3.35
CA VAL A 8 4.75 2.65 2.25
C VAL A 8 5.83 3.72 2.02
N ILE A 9 5.49 5.00 2.17
CA ILE A 9 6.44 6.11 2.05
C ILE A 9 7.44 6.11 3.21
N GLY A 10 6.96 6.00 4.45
CA GLY A 10 7.82 5.95 5.63
C GLY A 10 8.77 4.74 5.64
N CYS A 11 8.28 3.59 5.20
CA CYS A 11 9.10 2.37 5.06
C CYS A 11 10.15 2.51 3.95
N ALA A 12 9.81 3.10 2.80
CA ALA A 12 10.78 3.38 1.75
C ALA A 12 11.86 4.37 2.22
N VAL A 13 11.47 5.45 2.90
CA VAL A 13 12.40 6.41 3.49
C VAL A 13 13.31 5.74 4.52
N ALA A 14 12.76 4.91 5.40
CA ALA A 14 13.53 4.15 6.39
C ALA A 14 14.60 3.26 5.74
N ARG A 15 14.22 2.52 4.69
CA ARG A 15 15.15 1.67 3.94
C ARG A 15 16.26 2.47 3.25
N GLU A 16 15.91 3.53 2.54
CA GLU A 16 16.94 4.31 1.83
C GLU A 16 17.88 5.02 2.82
N LEU A 17 17.41 5.41 4.01
CA LEU A 17 18.26 5.97 5.06
C LEU A 17 19.15 4.93 5.74
N SER A 18 18.74 3.67 5.82
CA SER A 18 19.53 2.62 6.48
C SER A 18 20.81 2.26 5.73
N ARG A 19 20.94 2.71 4.47
CA ARG A 19 22.16 2.65 3.64
C ARG A 19 23.30 3.51 4.17
N TYR A 20 23.02 4.48 5.02
CA TYR A 20 24.01 5.45 5.50
C TYR A 20 24.30 5.26 6.99
N HIS A 21 25.42 5.79 7.48
CA HIS A 21 25.79 5.79 8.90
C HIS A 21 24.89 6.71 9.75
N LEU A 22 23.63 6.31 9.92
CA LEU A 22 22.58 7.06 10.59
C LEU A 22 21.89 6.20 11.65
N ARG A 23 21.53 6.81 12.79
CA ARG A 23 20.63 6.18 13.77
C ARG A 23 19.19 6.58 13.45
N VAL A 24 18.40 5.65 12.93
CA VAL A 24 17.05 5.89 12.43
C VAL A 24 16.02 5.16 13.30
N ALA A 25 14.96 5.88 13.68
CA ALA A 25 13.76 5.30 14.26
C ALA A 25 12.52 5.69 13.46
N VAL A 26 11.53 4.80 13.39
CA VAL A 26 10.21 5.05 12.81
C VAL A 26 9.19 5.02 13.95
N ALA A 27 8.42 6.08 14.14
CA ALA A 27 7.30 6.14 15.08
C ALA A 27 5.98 5.95 14.32
N GLU A 28 5.29 4.84 14.58
CA GLU A 28 4.01 4.48 13.96
C GLU A 28 2.89 4.53 14.98
N ALA A 29 1.81 5.24 14.65
CA ALA A 29 0.66 5.42 15.53
C ALA A 29 -0.12 4.11 15.74
N HIS A 30 -0.19 3.28 14.70
CA HIS A 30 -0.89 2.00 14.75
C HIS A 30 -0.05 0.91 15.42
N PRO A 31 -0.70 -0.17 15.90
CA PRO A 31 0.01 -1.30 16.50
C PRO A 31 0.85 -2.13 15.52
N ASP A 32 0.67 -1.95 14.21
CA ASP A 32 1.37 -2.68 13.13
C ASP A 32 1.37 -1.82 11.83
N LEU A 33 2.06 -2.27 10.79
CA LEU A 33 2.26 -1.55 9.51
C LEU A 33 0.96 -1.25 8.74
N PHE A 34 -0.06 -2.10 8.90
CA PHE A 34 -1.22 -2.14 8.01
C PHE A 34 -2.44 -1.37 8.54
N GLY A 35 -2.21 -0.41 9.44
CA GLY A 35 -3.26 0.34 10.11
C GLY A 35 -4.04 1.31 9.23
N SER A 36 -3.47 1.75 8.09
CA SER A 36 -4.00 2.87 7.29
C SER A 36 -3.95 2.60 5.77
N THR A 37 -3.77 3.65 4.95
CA THR A 37 -3.93 3.68 3.48
C THR A 37 -3.06 2.66 2.73
N SER A 38 -1.83 2.37 3.18
CA SER A 38 -0.91 1.46 2.48
C SER A 38 -1.40 0.00 2.42
N ALA A 39 -2.36 -0.37 3.28
CA ALA A 39 -3.02 -1.68 3.26
C ALA A 39 -4.39 -1.65 2.56
N ARG A 40 -4.75 -0.54 1.90
CA ARG A 40 -6.10 -0.30 1.37
C ARG A 40 -6.05 0.38 0.00
N ASN A 41 -5.29 -0.22 -0.91
CA ASN A 41 -5.12 0.23 -2.28
C ASN A 41 -5.27 -0.94 -3.27
N SER A 42 -5.22 -0.63 -4.56
CA SER A 42 -5.43 -1.61 -5.64
C SER A 42 -4.20 -2.42 -6.04
N GLY A 43 -3.03 -2.18 -5.44
CA GLY A 43 -1.80 -2.92 -5.77
C GLY A 43 -1.27 -2.65 -7.17
N VAL A 44 -1.55 -1.49 -7.76
CA VAL A 44 -1.15 -1.16 -9.14
C VAL A 44 0.19 -0.43 -9.17
N ILE A 45 1.07 -0.86 -10.07
CA ILE A 45 2.30 -0.16 -10.43
C ILE A 45 1.97 0.74 -11.63
N HIS A 46 1.67 2.01 -11.36
CA HIS A 46 1.23 2.97 -12.36
C HIS A 46 2.35 3.31 -13.34
N ALA A 47 2.01 3.59 -14.61
CA ALA A 47 3.00 3.94 -15.62
C ALA A 47 3.26 5.46 -15.74
N GLY A 48 2.39 6.32 -15.19
CA GLY A 48 2.60 7.78 -15.14
C GLY A 48 1.85 8.61 -16.19
N PHE A 49 1.09 7.99 -17.10
CA PHE A 49 0.38 8.72 -18.17
C PHE A 49 -0.88 9.49 -17.73
N HIS A 50 -1.32 9.34 -16.48
CA HIS A 50 -2.41 10.15 -15.93
C HIS A 50 -1.92 11.47 -15.33
N ASN A 51 -0.64 11.55 -14.96
CA ASN A 51 -0.07 12.66 -14.19
C ASN A 51 0.29 13.85 -15.08
N THR A 52 0.13 15.07 -14.55
CA THR A 52 0.45 16.31 -15.25
C THR A 52 1.93 16.35 -15.64
N PRO A 53 2.28 16.61 -16.92
CA PRO A 53 3.67 16.68 -17.34
C PRO A 53 4.47 17.73 -16.59
N GLY A 54 5.71 17.38 -16.22
CA GLY A 54 6.61 18.23 -15.44
C GLY A 54 6.40 18.16 -13.92
N SER A 55 5.31 17.56 -13.45
CA SER A 55 5.04 17.43 -12.01
C SER A 55 5.95 16.39 -11.33
N LEU A 56 6.16 16.53 -10.01
CA LEU A 56 6.87 15.54 -9.20
C LEU A 56 6.20 14.17 -9.29
N MET A 57 4.87 14.10 -9.22
CA MET A 57 4.13 12.85 -9.41
C MET A 57 4.47 12.18 -10.75
N ALA A 58 4.50 12.92 -11.86
CA ALA A 58 4.82 12.34 -13.17
C ALA A 58 6.23 11.77 -13.19
N ARG A 59 7.24 12.58 -12.79
CA ARG A 59 8.65 12.15 -12.80
C ARG A 59 8.88 10.94 -11.89
N LEU A 60 8.46 11.03 -10.63
CA LEU A 60 8.72 10.00 -9.62
C LEU A 60 7.91 8.72 -9.89
N CYS A 61 6.74 8.81 -10.52
CA CYS A 61 5.96 7.65 -10.96
C CYS A 61 6.66 6.89 -12.07
N VAL A 62 7.15 7.58 -13.11
CA VAL A 62 7.85 6.96 -14.23
C VAL A 62 9.16 6.33 -13.76
N GLU A 63 9.93 7.05 -12.93
CA GLU A 63 11.13 6.48 -12.31
C GLU A 63 10.81 5.26 -11.45
N GLY A 64 9.79 5.36 -10.59
CA GLY A 64 9.37 4.28 -9.71
C GLY A 64 8.90 3.05 -10.46
N ASN A 65 8.12 3.24 -11.53
CA ASN A 65 7.72 2.17 -12.43
C ASN A 65 8.93 1.44 -13.02
N ARG A 66 9.94 2.18 -13.51
CA ARG A 66 11.16 1.58 -14.09
C ARG A 66 11.92 0.74 -13.07
N LEU A 67 12.10 1.24 -11.86
CA LEU A 67 12.87 0.58 -10.80
C LEU A 67 12.14 -0.60 -10.13
N PHE A 68 10.82 -0.67 -10.28
CA PHE A 68 9.98 -1.56 -9.47
C PHE A 68 10.35 -3.04 -9.62
N SER A 69 10.73 -3.48 -10.82
CA SER A 69 11.07 -4.89 -11.08
C SER A 69 12.37 -5.31 -10.39
N ASP A 70 13.41 -4.49 -10.43
CA ASP A 70 14.67 -4.78 -9.75
C ASP A 70 14.50 -4.75 -8.23
N LEU A 71 13.76 -3.75 -7.72
CA LEU A 71 13.51 -3.61 -6.29
C LEU A 71 12.69 -4.78 -5.72
N THR A 72 11.67 -5.24 -6.44
CA THR A 72 10.87 -6.39 -6.01
C THR A 72 11.66 -7.70 -6.09
N ALA A 73 12.58 -7.85 -7.04
CA ALA A 73 13.50 -8.99 -7.08
C ALA A 73 14.46 -8.99 -5.87
N HIS A 74 15.05 -7.84 -5.53
CA HIS A 74 15.95 -7.74 -4.37
C HIS A 74 15.23 -8.00 -3.03
N LEU A 75 13.96 -7.62 -2.94
CA LEU A 75 13.18 -7.71 -1.70
C LEU A 75 12.27 -8.95 -1.64
N ASP A 76 12.36 -9.82 -2.64
CA ASP A 76 11.52 -11.02 -2.81
C ASP A 76 10.03 -10.72 -2.63
N VAL A 77 9.54 -9.74 -3.40
CA VAL A 77 8.15 -9.29 -3.42
C VAL A 77 7.49 -9.77 -4.71
N PRO A 78 6.40 -10.55 -4.62
CA PRO A 78 5.66 -10.96 -5.81
C PRO A 78 5.13 -9.76 -6.61
N MET A 79 5.38 -9.76 -7.92
CA MET A 79 4.82 -8.78 -8.85
C MET A 79 4.61 -9.37 -10.25
N ARG A 80 3.78 -8.73 -11.09
CA ARG A 80 3.60 -9.08 -12.51
C ARG A 80 3.47 -7.83 -13.37
N ARG A 81 4.14 -7.80 -14.53
CA ARG A 81 3.91 -6.81 -15.59
C ARG A 81 2.79 -7.31 -16.49
N THR A 82 1.57 -6.97 -16.14
CA THR A 82 0.35 -7.39 -16.88
C THR A 82 0.01 -6.45 -18.03
N GLY A 83 0.59 -5.25 -18.05
CA GLY A 83 0.05 -4.12 -18.76
C GLY A 83 -1.25 -3.61 -18.14
N LYS A 84 -1.93 -2.68 -18.82
CA LYS A 84 -3.25 -2.14 -18.43
C LYS A 84 -3.98 -1.57 -19.65
N LEU A 85 -5.30 -1.65 -19.63
CA LEU A 85 -6.19 -1.05 -20.62
C LEU A 85 -6.95 0.14 -20.03
N VAL A 86 -7.00 1.25 -20.75
CA VAL A 86 -8.00 2.31 -20.56
C VAL A 86 -8.93 2.26 -21.77
N VAL A 87 -10.16 1.80 -21.54
CA VAL A 87 -11.11 1.36 -22.55
C VAL A 87 -12.08 2.49 -22.90
N GLY A 88 -12.26 2.72 -24.20
CA GLY A 88 -13.20 3.70 -24.74
C GLY A 88 -14.34 3.07 -25.52
N PHE A 89 -15.47 3.76 -25.54
CA PHE A 89 -16.74 3.32 -26.12
C PHE A 89 -17.24 4.23 -27.26
N ASP A 90 -16.83 5.51 -27.28
CA ASP A 90 -17.30 6.51 -28.24
C ASP A 90 -16.20 7.48 -28.71
N GLU A 91 -16.47 8.34 -29.67
CA GLU A 91 -15.43 9.22 -30.23
C GLU A 91 -14.92 10.28 -29.21
N GLU A 92 -15.70 10.63 -28.18
CA GLU A 92 -15.25 11.50 -27.08
C GLU A 92 -14.18 10.78 -26.26
N ASP A 93 -14.40 9.51 -25.92
CA ASP A 93 -13.41 8.63 -25.30
C ASP A 93 -12.14 8.52 -26.15
N ARG A 94 -12.27 8.40 -27.48
CA ARG A 94 -11.13 8.31 -28.39
C ARG A 94 -10.25 9.56 -28.33
N ALA A 95 -10.85 10.75 -28.34
CA ALA A 95 -10.12 12.01 -28.20
C ALA A 95 -9.38 12.10 -26.84
N HIS A 96 -10.02 11.66 -25.75
CA HIS A 96 -9.37 11.61 -24.44
C HIS A 96 -8.20 10.64 -24.38
N LEU A 97 -8.32 9.46 -24.98
CA LEU A 97 -7.23 8.47 -25.03
C LEU A 97 -6.03 8.99 -25.82
N LEU A 98 -6.25 9.74 -26.91
CA LEU A 98 -5.17 10.40 -27.65
C LEU A 98 -4.46 11.47 -26.81
N SER A 99 -5.22 12.27 -26.04
CA SER A 99 -4.65 13.24 -25.08
C SER A 99 -3.81 12.55 -23.99
N MET A 100 -4.30 11.42 -23.47
CA MET A 100 -3.57 10.60 -22.50
C MET A 100 -2.32 9.95 -23.08
N LEU A 101 -2.36 9.51 -24.34
CA LEU A 101 -1.21 8.99 -25.07
C LEU A 101 -0.12 10.06 -25.17
N GLU A 102 -0.48 11.27 -25.60
CA GLU A 102 0.47 12.38 -25.73
C GLU A 102 1.03 12.82 -24.36
N ARG A 103 0.19 12.87 -23.33
CA ARG A 103 0.64 13.10 -21.95
C ARG A 103 1.66 12.04 -21.50
N GLY A 104 1.36 10.77 -21.77
CA GLY A 104 2.28 9.67 -21.48
C GLY A 104 3.60 9.79 -22.22
N ARG A 105 3.59 10.19 -23.49
CA ARG A 105 4.81 10.46 -24.27
C ARG A 105 5.65 11.57 -23.66
N ARG A 106 5.02 12.70 -23.31
CA ARG A 106 5.70 13.83 -22.62
C ARG A 106 6.29 13.44 -21.26
N ASN A 107 5.67 12.49 -20.57
CA ASN A 107 6.16 11.97 -19.30
C ASN A 107 7.26 10.90 -19.48
N GLY A 108 7.52 10.43 -20.70
CA GLY A 108 8.50 9.36 -20.96
C GLY A 108 7.99 7.96 -20.64
N VAL A 109 6.68 7.71 -20.69
CA VAL A 109 6.09 6.40 -20.43
C VAL A 109 6.41 5.43 -21.58
N PRO A 110 7.11 4.31 -21.34
CA PRO A 110 7.44 3.36 -22.40
C PRO A 110 6.23 2.45 -22.73
N GLY A 111 6.13 2.07 -24.01
CA GLY A 111 5.18 1.06 -24.48
C GLY A 111 3.70 1.45 -24.39
N LEU A 112 3.39 2.75 -24.49
CA LEU A 112 2.03 3.26 -24.50
C LEU A 112 1.49 3.32 -25.93
N THR A 113 0.40 2.62 -26.22
CA THR A 113 -0.15 2.47 -27.58
C THR A 113 -1.67 2.54 -27.59
N LEU A 114 -2.25 3.11 -28.63
CA LEU A 114 -3.70 3.01 -28.87
C LEU A 114 -3.97 1.75 -29.68
N ILE A 115 -4.87 0.91 -29.20
CA ILE A 115 -5.21 -0.37 -29.81
C ILE A 115 -6.70 -0.41 -30.18
N GLY A 116 -7.02 -1.12 -31.27
CA GLY A 116 -8.40 -1.33 -31.71
C GLY A 116 -9.09 -2.51 -31.01
N ARG A 117 -10.34 -2.75 -31.39
CA ARG A 117 -11.21 -3.78 -30.82
C ARG A 117 -10.63 -5.19 -30.85
N ASP A 118 -10.01 -5.60 -31.96
CA ASP A 118 -9.51 -6.97 -32.13
C ASP A 118 -8.36 -7.27 -31.16
N GLU A 119 -7.44 -6.31 -31.00
CA GLU A 119 -6.35 -6.38 -30.04
C GLU A 119 -6.87 -6.37 -28.59
N LEU A 120 -7.85 -5.51 -28.30
CA LEU A 120 -8.52 -5.45 -27.00
C LEU A 120 -9.12 -6.81 -26.63
N ARG A 121 -9.86 -7.44 -27.56
CA ARG A 121 -10.46 -8.77 -27.36
C ARG A 121 -9.41 -9.87 -27.20
N ARG A 122 -8.27 -9.77 -27.89
CA ARG A 122 -7.16 -10.71 -27.72
C ARG A 122 -6.54 -10.62 -26.33
N LEU A 123 -6.35 -9.40 -25.81
CA LEU A 123 -5.74 -9.16 -24.51
C LEU A 123 -6.68 -9.44 -23.34
N ALA A 124 -7.97 -9.08 -23.46
CA ALA A 124 -8.96 -9.22 -22.40
C ALA A 124 -10.34 -9.57 -23.00
N PRO A 125 -10.63 -10.85 -23.30
CA PRO A 125 -11.85 -11.27 -23.99
C PRO A 125 -13.16 -10.91 -23.28
N ALA A 126 -13.13 -10.83 -21.95
CA ALA A 126 -14.31 -10.51 -21.15
C ALA A 126 -14.54 -9.00 -20.96
N VAL A 127 -13.64 -8.16 -21.47
CA VAL A 127 -13.71 -6.70 -21.37
C VAL A 127 -14.47 -6.14 -22.57
N ALA A 128 -15.52 -5.37 -22.31
CA ALA A 128 -16.29 -4.65 -23.31
C ALA A 128 -15.63 -3.31 -23.67
N GLY A 129 -15.54 -3.02 -24.97
CA GLY A 129 -15.01 -1.76 -25.50
C GLY A 129 -14.79 -1.78 -27.02
N GLU A 130 -14.50 -0.61 -27.58
CA GLU A 130 -14.25 -0.38 -29.01
C GLU A 130 -12.76 -0.24 -29.32
N PHE A 131 -12.03 0.41 -28.43
CA PHE A 131 -10.59 0.63 -28.51
C PHE A 131 -10.06 0.89 -27.09
N ALA A 132 -8.74 0.86 -26.92
CA ALA A 132 -8.13 1.14 -25.63
C ALA A 132 -6.75 1.78 -25.75
N LEU A 133 -6.38 2.59 -24.76
CA LEU A 133 -4.98 2.92 -24.53
C LEU A 133 -4.34 1.79 -23.72
N TYR A 134 -3.44 1.05 -24.35
CA TYR A 134 -2.68 -0.04 -23.74
C TYR A 134 -1.35 0.47 -23.20
N SER A 135 -1.12 0.24 -21.90
CA SER A 135 0.13 0.55 -21.22
C SER A 135 0.85 -0.73 -20.85
N ALA A 136 1.82 -1.15 -21.67
CA ALA A 136 2.60 -2.37 -21.44
C ALA A 136 3.43 -2.33 -20.14
N SER A 137 3.88 -1.14 -19.73
CA SER A 137 4.69 -0.91 -18.53
C SER A 137 3.91 -0.95 -17.21
N THR A 138 2.57 -0.98 -17.24
CA THR A 138 1.79 -1.13 -16.00
C THR A 138 1.96 -2.53 -15.42
N GLY A 139 2.00 -2.63 -14.09
CA GLY A 139 2.06 -3.91 -13.39
C GLY A 139 1.13 -3.96 -12.18
N ILE A 140 1.09 -5.13 -11.55
CA ILE A 140 0.42 -5.37 -10.28
C ILE A 140 1.41 -5.97 -9.28
N VAL A 141 1.24 -5.64 -8.01
CA VAL A 141 2.06 -6.08 -6.88
C VAL A 141 1.16 -6.44 -5.71
N ASP A 142 1.63 -7.29 -4.81
CA ASP A 142 1.03 -7.40 -3.47
C ASP A 142 1.44 -6.16 -2.65
N PRO A 143 0.51 -5.22 -2.37
CA PRO A 143 0.84 -3.98 -1.67
C PRO A 143 1.23 -4.21 -0.21
N PHE A 144 0.77 -5.31 0.39
CA PHE A 144 1.08 -5.69 1.75
C PHE A 144 2.53 -6.18 1.84
N GLN A 145 2.90 -7.10 0.96
CA GLN A 145 4.26 -7.62 0.87
C GLN A 145 5.25 -6.53 0.48
N TRP A 146 4.88 -5.62 -0.43
CA TRP A 146 5.73 -4.47 -0.77
C TRP A 146 6.04 -3.58 0.45
N THR A 147 5.01 -3.19 1.20
CA THR A 147 5.18 -2.34 2.39
C THR A 147 5.98 -3.08 3.48
N TRP A 148 5.68 -4.35 3.72
CA TRP A 148 6.39 -5.16 4.71
C TRP A 148 7.85 -5.38 4.34
N ALA A 149 8.16 -5.71 3.08
CA ALA A 149 9.52 -5.98 2.64
C ALA A 149 10.41 -4.74 2.74
N LEU A 150 9.89 -3.55 2.44
CA LEU A 150 10.59 -2.28 2.67
C LEU A 150 10.90 -2.08 4.15
N ALA A 151 9.91 -2.29 5.02
CA ALA A 151 10.06 -2.13 6.46
C ALA A 151 11.04 -3.14 7.06
N GLU A 152 10.91 -4.40 6.66
CA GLU A 152 11.71 -5.52 7.17
C GLU A 152 13.16 -5.40 6.73
N ASN A 153 13.43 -5.01 5.49
CA ASN A 153 14.79 -4.73 5.03
C ASN A 153 15.40 -3.52 5.76
N ALA A 154 14.62 -2.48 6.04
CA ALA A 154 15.08 -1.38 6.89
C ALA A 154 15.43 -1.86 8.31
N ALA A 155 14.59 -2.72 8.91
CA ALA A 155 14.84 -3.28 10.24
C ALA A 155 16.06 -4.21 10.28
N GLN A 156 16.26 -5.06 9.27
CA GLN A 156 17.46 -5.88 9.07
C GLN A 156 18.73 -5.03 9.03
N ASN A 157 18.64 -3.84 8.42
CA ASN A 157 19.72 -2.87 8.36
C ASN A 157 19.81 -1.95 9.60
N GLY A 158 19.11 -2.25 10.69
CA GLY A 158 19.26 -1.59 11.99
C GLY A 158 18.28 -0.45 12.29
N VAL A 159 17.27 -0.21 11.45
CA VAL A 159 16.22 0.78 11.75
C VAL A 159 15.29 0.25 12.84
N ARG A 160 14.98 1.09 13.84
CA ARG A 160 14.08 0.72 14.94
C ARG A 160 12.65 1.19 14.67
N PHE A 161 11.70 0.27 14.69
CA PHE A 161 10.27 0.60 14.57
C PHE A 161 9.61 0.65 15.95
N LEU A 162 8.89 1.73 16.22
CA LEU A 162 8.16 1.99 17.45
C LEU A 162 6.67 2.08 17.10
N PHE A 163 5.98 0.95 17.19
CA PHE A 163 4.53 0.86 17.00
C PHE A 163 3.77 1.41 18.20
N SER A 164 2.47 1.67 18.02
CA SER A 164 1.59 2.27 19.04
C SER A 164 2.17 3.55 19.66
N SER A 165 2.91 4.33 18.86
CA SER A 165 3.66 5.51 19.28
C SER A 165 3.28 6.73 18.44
N PRO A 166 2.02 7.22 18.53
CA PRO A 166 1.60 8.41 17.80
C PRO A 166 2.37 9.64 18.27
N LEU A 167 2.81 10.49 17.35
CA LEU A 167 3.37 11.80 17.69
C LEU A 167 2.24 12.72 18.17
N THR A 168 2.36 13.23 19.39
CA THR A 168 1.37 14.14 20.00
C THR A 168 1.92 15.52 20.30
N ALA A 169 3.24 15.66 20.44
CA ALA A 169 3.90 16.94 20.63
C ALA A 169 5.33 16.90 20.06
N ALA A 170 5.79 18.05 19.57
CA ALA A 170 7.16 18.25 19.15
C ALA A 170 7.64 19.64 19.59
N VAL A 171 8.79 19.70 20.26
CA VAL A 171 9.39 20.97 20.68
C VAL A 171 10.88 20.98 20.37
N ARG A 172 11.42 22.17 20.09
CA ARG A 172 12.87 22.35 19.95
C ARG A 172 13.51 22.43 21.34
N ARG A 173 14.55 21.64 21.57
CA ARG A 173 15.31 21.63 22.82
C ARG A 173 16.77 21.29 22.55
N ASP A 174 17.68 22.14 23.01
CA ASP A 174 19.14 21.95 22.91
C ASP A 174 19.62 21.63 21.48
N GLY A 175 19.07 22.33 20.48
CA GLY A 175 19.41 22.13 19.07
C GLY A 175 18.79 20.87 18.43
N LEU A 176 18.02 20.08 19.17
CA LEU A 176 17.31 18.88 18.71
C LEU A 176 15.79 19.10 18.74
N TRP A 177 15.06 18.18 18.11
CA TRP A 177 13.64 17.99 18.29
C TRP A 177 13.39 16.97 19.40
N ALA A 178 12.67 17.38 20.46
CA ALA A 178 12.10 16.48 21.45
C ALA A 178 10.67 16.12 21.01
N LEU A 179 10.46 14.86 20.66
CA LEU A 179 9.24 14.33 20.08
C LEU A 179 8.53 13.42 21.10
N THR A 180 7.33 13.80 21.54
CA THR A 180 6.49 12.94 22.39
C THR A 180 5.75 11.96 21.49
N VAL A 181 6.14 10.68 21.54
CA VAL A 181 5.56 9.59 20.74
C VAL A 181 5.00 8.52 21.66
N GLY A 182 3.66 8.40 21.73
CA GLY A 182 3.02 7.55 22.74
C GLY A 182 3.39 7.96 24.16
N ASN A 183 4.00 7.05 24.93
CA ASN A 183 4.41 7.25 26.32
C ASN A 183 5.91 7.59 26.51
N ARG A 184 6.60 7.98 25.44
CA ARG A 184 8.06 8.18 25.43
C ARG A 184 8.44 9.43 24.65
N THR A 185 9.63 9.96 24.96
CA THR A 185 10.21 11.11 24.25
C THR A 185 11.43 10.67 23.44
N LEU A 186 11.46 11.02 22.16
CA LEU A 186 12.63 10.82 21.29
C LEU A 186 13.32 12.15 21.04
N TYR A 187 14.65 12.16 21.17
CA TYR A 187 15.47 13.30 20.80
C TYR A 187 16.07 13.07 19.42
N SER A 188 15.79 13.98 18.49
CA SER A 188 16.17 13.80 17.10
C SER A 188 16.73 15.06 16.47
N ARG A 189 17.86 14.92 15.78
CA ARG A 189 18.43 16.01 14.98
C ARG A 189 17.59 16.34 13.74
N TRP A 190 17.01 15.32 13.12
CA TRP A 190 16.18 15.41 11.91
C TRP A 190 14.85 14.70 12.11
N VAL A 191 13.78 15.30 11.59
CA VAL A 191 12.44 14.70 11.58
C VAL A 191 11.95 14.59 10.14
N ILE A 192 11.38 13.45 9.78
CA ILE A 192 10.79 13.25 8.46
C ILE A 192 9.31 12.92 8.66
N ASN A 193 8.44 13.80 8.19
CA ASN A 193 6.99 13.63 8.29
C ASN A 193 6.49 12.81 7.10
N CYS A 194 6.16 11.54 7.35
CA CYS A 194 5.55 10.60 6.40
C CYS A 194 4.15 10.17 6.86
N ALA A 195 3.42 11.02 7.60
CA ALA A 195 2.24 10.62 8.36
C ALA A 195 0.94 10.44 7.52
N GLY A 196 1.04 10.49 6.18
CA GLY A 196 -0.07 10.18 5.26
C GLY A 196 -1.32 11.01 5.56
N LEU A 197 -2.41 10.35 5.99
CA LEU A 197 -3.68 11.00 6.36
C LEU A 197 -3.58 12.04 7.48
N PHE A 198 -2.48 12.04 8.24
CA PHE A 198 -2.21 12.98 9.32
C PHE A 198 -1.02 13.89 9.01
N SER A 199 -0.55 13.94 7.75
CA SER A 199 0.65 14.69 7.39
C SER A 199 0.52 16.20 7.63
N ASP A 200 -0.67 16.77 7.49
CA ASP A 200 -0.95 18.17 7.83
C ASP A 200 -0.88 18.41 9.35
N LYS A 201 -1.47 17.51 10.15
CA LYS A 201 -1.46 17.63 11.62
C LYS A 201 -0.05 17.47 12.18
N VAL A 202 0.72 16.52 11.66
CA VAL A 202 2.14 16.36 12.03
C VAL A 202 2.98 17.53 11.55
N ALA A 203 2.69 18.09 10.37
CA ALA A 203 3.37 19.30 9.91
C ALA A 203 3.12 20.48 10.87
N ALA A 204 1.88 20.66 11.32
CA ALA A 204 1.51 21.71 12.27
C ALA A 204 2.21 21.53 13.64
N LEU A 205 2.31 20.30 14.16
CA LEU A 205 3.07 20.01 15.38
C LEU A 205 4.56 20.38 15.26
N LEU A 206 5.10 20.37 14.05
CA LEU A 206 6.49 20.72 13.72
C LEU A 206 6.63 22.18 13.28
N GLY A 207 5.57 22.98 13.39
CA GLY A 207 5.55 24.43 13.10
C GLY A 207 5.05 24.80 11.70
N LEU A 208 4.94 23.85 10.76
CA LEU A 208 4.52 24.14 9.39
C LEU A 208 2.98 24.09 9.27
N THR A 209 2.36 25.26 9.17
CA THR A 209 0.91 25.43 8.98
C THR A 209 0.56 25.76 7.52
N GLY A 210 -0.73 25.84 7.20
CA GLY A 210 -1.22 26.21 5.86
C GLY A 210 -1.46 25.04 4.91
N TYR A 211 -1.22 23.80 5.36
CA TYR A 211 -1.64 22.60 4.65
C TYR A 211 -2.87 21.98 5.32
N GLU A 212 -3.78 21.47 4.51
CA GLU A 212 -4.95 20.72 4.96
C GLU A 212 -5.03 19.42 4.17
N ILE A 213 -5.20 18.30 4.86
CA ILE A 213 -5.55 17.03 4.22
C ILE A 213 -7.07 16.91 4.18
N TYR A 214 -7.59 16.68 2.98
CA TYR A 214 -8.99 16.36 2.72
C TYR A 214 -9.12 14.84 2.55
N PRO A 215 -9.58 14.10 3.57
CA PRO A 215 -9.66 12.66 3.49
C PRO A 215 -10.72 12.27 2.46
N CYS A 216 -10.32 11.47 1.47
CA CYS A 216 -11.20 11.04 0.41
C CYS A 216 -11.31 9.52 0.40
N ARG A 217 -12.47 9.01 0.83
CA ARG A 217 -12.79 7.59 0.86
C ARG A 217 -12.98 7.04 -0.54
N GLY A 218 -12.47 5.83 -0.73
CA GLY A 218 -12.72 4.99 -1.89
C GLY A 218 -13.08 3.58 -1.44
N GLU A 219 -14.32 3.20 -1.69
CA GLU A 219 -14.83 1.86 -1.43
C GLU A 219 -14.46 0.91 -2.57
N TYR A 220 -14.23 -0.35 -2.23
CA TYR A 220 -13.87 -1.42 -3.14
C TYR A 220 -14.72 -2.66 -2.89
N PHE A 221 -15.00 -3.39 -3.96
CA PHE A 221 -15.41 -4.79 -3.93
C PHE A 221 -14.26 -5.71 -4.32
N LEU A 222 -14.14 -6.83 -3.63
CA LEU A 222 -13.24 -7.92 -3.96
C LEU A 222 -14.08 -9.11 -4.44
N LEU A 223 -13.82 -9.53 -5.68
CA LEU A 223 -14.49 -10.67 -6.29
C LEU A 223 -13.70 -11.96 -6.06
N ASP A 224 -14.42 -13.07 -6.07
CA ASP A 224 -13.87 -14.42 -5.93
C ASP A 224 -12.83 -14.75 -7.03
N GLU A 225 -11.82 -15.54 -6.69
CA GLU A 225 -10.75 -15.96 -7.60
C GLU A 225 -11.27 -16.87 -8.73
N ARG A 226 -12.50 -17.38 -8.65
CA ARG A 226 -13.16 -18.09 -9.77
C ARG A 226 -13.23 -17.27 -11.07
N LEU A 227 -13.12 -15.94 -10.98
CA LEU A 227 -13.13 -15.04 -12.12
C LEU A 227 -11.73 -14.69 -12.64
N SER A 228 -10.65 -15.22 -12.03
CA SER A 228 -9.25 -14.85 -12.34
C SER A 228 -8.94 -14.84 -13.83
N SER A 229 -9.38 -15.88 -14.56
CA SER A 229 -9.08 -16.07 -15.98
C SER A 229 -9.79 -15.08 -16.89
N LEU A 230 -10.84 -14.40 -16.39
CA LEU A 230 -11.64 -13.48 -17.20
C LEU A 230 -11.02 -12.08 -17.28
N LEU A 231 -10.20 -11.69 -16.30
CA LEU A 231 -9.55 -10.39 -16.26
C LEU A 231 -8.03 -10.52 -16.06
N PRO A 232 -7.26 -10.80 -17.13
CA PRO A 232 -5.82 -11.04 -17.03
C PRO A 232 -4.99 -9.79 -16.71
N LEU A 233 -5.53 -8.60 -16.95
CA LEU A 233 -4.89 -7.32 -16.67
C LEU A 233 -5.90 -6.24 -16.24
N PRO A 234 -5.45 -5.17 -15.56
CA PRO A 234 -6.34 -4.07 -15.18
C PRO A 234 -7.02 -3.43 -16.40
N ALA A 235 -8.32 -3.15 -16.27
CA ALA A 235 -9.14 -2.55 -17.32
C ALA A 235 -10.02 -1.44 -16.74
N TYR A 236 -9.77 -0.20 -17.17
CA TYR A 236 -10.39 1.02 -16.62
C TYR A 236 -11.20 1.70 -17.73
N PRO A 237 -12.26 2.45 -17.41
CA PRO A 237 -12.92 3.27 -18.42
C PRO A 237 -12.07 4.52 -18.67
N VAL A 238 -12.34 5.22 -19.76
CA VAL A 238 -11.87 6.61 -19.88
C VAL A 238 -12.45 7.43 -18.72
N PRO A 239 -11.63 8.25 -18.02
CA PRO A 239 -12.13 9.14 -16.98
C PRO A 239 -13.24 10.05 -17.49
N ASN A 240 -14.40 10.06 -16.82
CA ASN A 240 -15.44 11.04 -17.10
C ASN A 240 -15.22 12.27 -16.20
N TYR A 241 -14.62 13.31 -16.77
CA TYR A 241 -14.32 14.55 -16.05
C TYR A 241 -15.58 15.32 -15.61
N ARG A 242 -16.76 15.07 -16.21
CA ARG A 242 -18.03 15.72 -15.82
C ARG A 242 -18.58 15.21 -14.50
N THR A 243 -18.24 13.98 -14.10
CA THR A 243 -18.64 13.38 -12.82
C THR A 243 -17.51 13.41 -11.77
N GLY A 244 -16.36 14.03 -12.08
CA GLY A 244 -15.26 14.27 -11.14
C GLY A 244 -14.44 13.02 -10.73
N GLY A 245 -14.68 11.86 -11.35
CA GLY A 245 -14.00 10.60 -11.04
C GLY A 245 -13.10 10.09 -12.16
N LEU A 246 -12.02 9.38 -11.81
CA LEU A 246 -11.21 8.62 -12.77
C LEU A 246 -11.93 7.37 -13.34
N GLY A 247 -13.19 7.15 -12.96
CA GLY A 247 -13.97 5.96 -13.27
C GLY A 247 -13.69 4.79 -12.34
N ILE A 248 -14.55 3.76 -12.40
CA ILE A 248 -14.40 2.54 -11.58
C ILE A 248 -13.40 1.60 -12.23
N HIS A 249 -12.33 1.27 -11.51
CA HIS A 249 -11.28 0.40 -12.02
C HIS A 249 -11.62 -1.07 -11.75
N LEU A 250 -11.35 -1.92 -12.75
CA LEU A 250 -11.26 -3.37 -12.56
C LEU A 250 -9.79 -3.76 -12.50
N THR A 251 -9.34 -4.32 -11.38
CA THR A 251 -7.92 -4.62 -11.16
C THR A 251 -7.77 -6.06 -10.65
N PRO A 252 -7.14 -6.97 -11.42
CA PRO A 252 -6.78 -8.28 -10.89
C PRO A 252 -5.68 -8.17 -9.83
N THR A 253 -5.74 -9.03 -8.83
CA THR A 253 -4.69 -9.19 -7.80
C THR A 253 -3.77 -10.34 -8.16
N LEU A 254 -2.59 -10.41 -7.54
CA LEU A 254 -1.68 -11.56 -7.71
C LEU A 254 -2.27 -12.88 -7.20
N GLU A 255 -3.24 -12.77 -6.28
CA GLU A 255 -3.96 -13.87 -5.68
C GLU A 255 -5.13 -14.37 -6.55
N GLY A 256 -5.39 -13.74 -7.70
CA GLY A 256 -6.44 -14.11 -8.66
C GLY A 256 -7.80 -13.42 -8.44
N ASN A 257 -7.98 -12.72 -7.33
CA ASN A 257 -9.19 -11.93 -7.12
C ASN A 257 -9.24 -10.73 -8.07
N ILE A 258 -10.43 -10.16 -8.25
CA ILE A 258 -10.62 -8.91 -8.99
C ILE A 258 -11.14 -7.85 -8.03
N LEU A 259 -10.51 -6.68 -8.03
CA LEU A 259 -10.98 -5.49 -7.33
C LEU A 259 -11.85 -4.66 -8.26
N ILE A 260 -13.01 -4.23 -7.78
CA ILE A 260 -13.84 -3.19 -8.38
C ILE A 260 -13.76 -1.95 -7.49
N GLY A 261 -13.34 -0.81 -8.05
CA GLY A 261 -13.26 0.46 -7.33
C GLY A 261 -12.00 1.25 -7.72
N PRO A 262 -11.61 2.28 -6.96
CA PRO A 262 -12.34 2.84 -5.83
C PRO A 262 -13.52 3.73 -6.25
N SER A 263 -14.49 3.91 -5.35
CA SER A 263 -15.37 5.09 -5.37
C SER A 263 -14.62 6.37 -4.97
N THR A 264 -15.29 7.53 -5.00
CA THR A 264 -14.71 8.81 -4.55
C THR A 264 -15.72 9.56 -3.70
N GLU A 265 -15.40 9.77 -2.44
CA GLU A 265 -16.24 10.50 -1.48
C GLU A 265 -15.35 11.28 -0.52
N TYR A 266 -15.51 12.60 -0.44
CA TYR A 266 -14.86 13.40 0.61
C TYR A 266 -15.58 13.18 1.94
N ILE A 267 -14.83 12.91 2.99
CA ILE A 267 -15.36 12.57 4.32
C ILE A 267 -14.76 13.49 5.39
N GLY A 268 -15.49 13.71 6.48
CA GLY A 268 -15.10 14.65 7.52
C GLY A 268 -13.93 14.22 8.42
N GLY A 269 -13.42 12.99 8.29
CA GLY A 269 -12.34 12.50 9.13
C GLY A 269 -11.50 11.39 8.49
N PRO A 270 -10.23 11.21 8.92
CA PRO A 270 -9.29 10.28 8.28
C PRO A 270 -9.51 8.80 8.63
N THR A 271 -10.49 8.47 9.47
CA THR A 271 -10.68 7.12 10.02
C THR A 271 -12.02 6.48 9.69
N ASP A 272 -12.80 7.05 8.76
CA ASP A 272 -14.04 6.42 8.30
C ASP A 272 -13.77 5.42 7.16
N TRP A 273 -13.69 4.14 7.52
CA TRP A 273 -13.45 3.02 6.60
C TRP A 273 -14.71 2.21 6.28
N ARG A 274 -15.90 2.73 6.61
CA ARG A 274 -17.16 2.04 6.34
C ARG A 274 -17.39 1.93 4.84
N THR A 275 -18.12 0.89 4.45
CA THR A 275 -18.65 0.72 3.10
C THR A 275 -20.17 0.82 3.14
N THR A 276 -20.78 1.35 2.09
CA THR A 276 -22.21 1.65 2.04
C THR A 276 -22.89 0.92 0.89
N ALA A 277 -24.11 0.44 1.11
CA ALA A 277 -24.87 -0.27 0.08
C ALA A 277 -25.08 0.57 -1.21
N PRO A 278 -25.39 1.88 -1.15
CA PRO A 278 -25.53 2.70 -2.36
C PRO A 278 -24.24 2.80 -3.18
N THR A 279 -23.08 3.01 -2.53
CA THR A 279 -21.79 3.04 -3.21
C THR A 279 -21.47 1.69 -3.83
N GLN A 280 -21.73 0.60 -3.11
CA GLN A 280 -21.57 -0.75 -3.62
C GLN A 280 -22.43 -1.03 -4.86
N ASP A 281 -23.70 -0.61 -4.87
CA ASP A 281 -24.56 -0.73 -6.05
C ASP A 281 -24.02 0.08 -7.23
N MET A 282 -23.49 1.28 -6.97
CA MET A 282 -22.83 2.09 -7.99
C MET A 282 -21.59 1.39 -8.56
N LEU A 283 -20.71 0.84 -7.70
CA LEU A 283 -19.51 0.12 -8.14
C LEU A 283 -19.86 -1.04 -9.07
N LEU A 284 -20.90 -1.81 -8.74
CA LEU A 284 -21.34 -2.93 -9.57
C LEU A 284 -21.93 -2.46 -10.91
N ARG A 285 -22.77 -1.41 -10.91
CA ARG A 285 -23.36 -0.85 -12.14
C ARG A 285 -22.27 -0.33 -13.08
N GLU A 286 -21.33 0.47 -12.58
CA GLU A 286 -20.24 1.01 -13.40
C GLU A 286 -19.27 -0.08 -13.83
N GLY A 287 -18.93 -1.04 -12.96
CA GLY A 287 -18.08 -2.18 -13.30
C GLY A 287 -18.65 -3.01 -14.46
N ARG A 288 -19.98 -3.18 -14.53
CA ARG A 288 -20.67 -3.90 -15.62
C ARG A 288 -20.52 -3.26 -16.99
N ARG A 289 -20.19 -1.96 -17.06
CA ARG A 289 -19.92 -1.31 -18.35
C ARG A 289 -18.67 -1.89 -19.02
N ILE A 290 -17.68 -2.27 -18.23
CA ILE A 290 -16.40 -2.82 -18.71
C ILE A 290 -16.42 -4.34 -18.66
N PHE A 291 -17.08 -4.93 -17.66
CA PHE A 291 -17.14 -6.38 -17.49
C PHE A 291 -18.60 -6.82 -17.28
N PRO A 292 -19.36 -7.04 -18.37
CA PRO A 292 -20.83 -7.20 -18.33
C PRO A 292 -21.32 -8.40 -17.51
N SER A 293 -20.54 -9.47 -17.41
CA SER A 293 -20.92 -10.68 -16.67
C SER A 293 -20.80 -10.56 -15.14
N LEU A 294 -20.42 -9.39 -14.61
CA LEU A 294 -20.27 -9.16 -13.18
C LEU A 294 -21.59 -9.34 -12.42
N SER A 295 -21.57 -10.16 -11.37
CA SER A 295 -22.68 -10.36 -10.45
C SER A 295 -22.33 -9.92 -9.03
N ARG A 296 -23.35 -9.49 -8.28
CA ARG A 296 -23.20 -9.23 -6.84
C ARG A 296 -22.78 -10.48 -6.07
N SER A 297 -23.17 -11.66 -6.54
CA SER A 297 -22.81 -12.96 -5.93
C SER A 297 -21.34 -13.32 -6.09
N ASP A 298 -20.58 -12.61 -6.94
CA ASP A 298 -19.13 -12.76 -7.06
C ASP A 298 -18.36 -12.11 -5.92
N CYS A 299 -18.98 -11.19 -5.20
CA CYS A 299 -18.34 -10.43 -4.16
C CYS A 299 -18.13 -11.28 -2.90
N ILE A 300 -16.88 -11.38 -2.46
CA ILE A 300 -16.48 -12.09 -1.25
C ILE A 300 -16.09 -11.15 -0.10
N ARG A 301 -15.84 -9.87 -0.40
CA ARG A 301 -15.47 -8.83 0.57
C ARG A 301 -15.71 -7.43 0.03
N ALA A 302 -16.09 -6.51 0.90
CA ALA A 302 -15.99 -5.07 0.67
C ALA A 302 -14.98 -4.45 1.65
N PHE A 303 -14.28 -3.40 1.23
CA PHE A 303 -13.43 -2.59 2.10
C PHE A 303 -13.33 -1.17 1.57
N ALA A 304 -12.88 -0.23 2.40
CA ALA A 304 -12.57 1.12 1.96
C ALA A 304 -11.11 1.46 2.20
N GLY A 305 -10.57 2.32 1.32
CA GLY A 305 -9.34 3.09 1.49
C GLY A 305 -9.67 4.58 1.67
N VAL A 306 -8.77 5.38 2.24
CA VAL A 306 -8.92 6.83 2.38
C VAL A 306 -7.62 7.45 1.91
N ARG A 307 -7.73 8.38 0.96
CA ARG A 307 -6.60 9.06 0.32
C ARG A 307 -6.36 10.40 1.00
N PRO A 308 -5.09 10.76 1.28
CA PRO A 308 -4.74 12.06 1.86
C PRO A 308 -4.68 13.13 0.76
N LYS A 309 -5.83 13.65 0.31
CA LYS A 309 -5.84 14.62 -0.80
C LYS A 309 -5.45 16.01 -0.32
N LEU A 310 -4.74 16.76 -1.17
CA LEU A 310 -4.46 18.19 -0.97
C LEU A 310 -5.54 19.09 -1.56
N THR A 311 -6.38 18.56 -2.45
CA THR A 311 -7.48 19.32 -3.05
C THR A 311 -8.79 19.01 -2.33
N GLY A 312 -9.43 20.07 -1.86
CA GLY A 312 -10.76 20.01 -1.25
C GLY A 312 -11.86 19.65 -2.24
N PRO A 313 -13.08 19.37 -1.74
CA PRO A 313 -14.21 18.93 -2.56
C PRO A 313 -14.62 19.95 -3.64
N ASP A 314 -14.44 21.26 -3.38
CA ASP A 314 -14.84 22.33 -4.32
C ASP A 314 -13.96 22.38 -5.58
N ARG A 315 -12.66 22.05 -5.44
CA ARG A 315 -11.71 21.97 -6.57
C ARG A 315 -11.69 20.57 -7.20
N GLY A 316 -11.82 19.52 -6.38
CA GLY A 316 -11.66 18.14 -6.82
C GLY A 316 -10.27 17.87 -7.43
N GLY A 317 -10.16 16.81 -8.23
CA GLY A 317 -8.93 16.50 -8.98
C GLY A 317 -7.75 16.04 -8.09
N TYR A 318 -6.52 16.24 -8.57
CA TYR A 318 -5.28 15.84 -7.91
C TYR A 318 -4.38 17.07 -7.80
N ASP A 319 -3.59 17.17 -6.72
CA ASP A 319 -2.47 18.12 -6.63
C ASP A 319 -1.15 17.39 -6.71
N ASP A 320 -0.08 18.12 -7.03
CA ASP A 320 1.26 17.52 -7.07
C ASP A 320 1.77 17.14 -5.67
N PHE A 321 2.74 16.25 -5.61
CA PHE A 321 3.33 15.85 -4.33
C PHE A 321 4.03 17.04 -3.65
N VAL A 322 3.77 17.21 -2.35
CA VAL A 322 4.49 18.19 -1.53
C VAL A 322 5.61 17.48 -0.80
N ILE A 323 6.83 17.64 -1.29
CA ILE A 323 8.08 17.22 -0.62
C ILE A 323 8.90 18.48 -0.37
N CYS A 324 8.93 18.95 0.87
CA CYS A 324 9.51 20.26 1.15
C CYS A 324 10.30 20.31 2.46
N ARG A 325 11.19 21.29 2.52
CA ARG A 325 11.94 21.71 3.70
C ARG A 325 11.77 23.21 3.88
N ARG A 326 11.46 23.63 5.09
CA ARG A 326 11.24 25.03 5.47
C ARG A 326 12.09 25.36 6.68
N GLU A 327 13.37 25.67 6.45
CA GLU A 327 14.34 25.86 7.55
C GLU A 327 13.96 27.03 8.47
N ASP A 328 13.28 28.03 7.91
CA ASP A 328 12.76 29.21 8.58
C ASP A 328 11.64 28.90 9.59
N VAL A 329 10.89 27.83 9.39
CA VAL A 329 9.72 27.47 10.22
C VAL A 329 9.94 26.17 10.98
N SER A 330 10.46 25.15 10.30
CA SER A 330 10.64 23.79 10.78
C SER A 330 12.08 23.33 10.50
N PRO A 331 13.07 23.86 11.24
CA PRO A 331 14.49 23.57 10.98
C PRO A 331 14.76 22.08 11.08
N ARG A 332 15.52 21.54 10.12
CA ARG A 332 15.86 20.10 10.04
C ARG A 332 14.63 19.17 10.01
N VAL A 333 13.56 19.61 9.34
CA VAL A 333 12.39 18.79 9.05
C VAL A 333 12.17 18.69 7.54
N ILE A 334 11.85 17.48 7.07
CA ILE A 334 11.37 17.26 5.70
C ILE A 334 9.92 16.79 5.78
N HIS A 335 9.02 17.50 5.11
CA HIS A 335 7.60 17.17 5.08
C HIS A 335 7.22 16.50 3.76
N LEU A 336 6.50 15.38 3.88
CA LEU A 336 5.86 14.67 2.78
C LEU A 336 4.35 14.75 3.03
N ILE A 337 3.68 15.70 2.36
CA ILE A 337 2.28 16.04 2.62
C ILE A 337 1.44 15.61 1.42
N GLY A 338 0.31 14.95 1.69
CA GLY A 338 -0.66 14.66 0.63
C GLY A 338 -0.27 13.54 -0.33
N MET A 339 0.47 12.54 0.15
CA MET A 339 0.96 11.43 -0.67
C MET A 339 -0.18 10.48 -1.07
N GLU A 340 -0.92 10.82 -2.12
CA GLU A 340 -1.92 9.96 -2.74
C GLU A 340 -1.36 9.15 -3.93
N SER A 341 -2.21 8.53 -4.75
CA SER A 341 -1.73 7.78 -5.93
C SER A 341 -0.99 8.72 -6.89
N PRO A 342 0.24 8.40 -7.36
CA PRO A 342 0.87 7.08 -7.42
C PRO A 342 1.92 6.79 -6.32
N GLY A 343 1.69 7.22 -5.08
CA GLY A 343 2.66 7.14 -3.98
C GLY A 343 3.21 5.74 -3.68
N LEU A 344 2.46 4.67 -3.95
CA LEU A 344 2.99 3.29 -3.85
C LEU A 344 4.07 3.04 -4.90
N THR A 345 3.77 3.35 -6.17
CA THR A 345 4.71 3.21 -7.29
C THR A 345 5.94 4.10 -7.10
N ALA A 346 5.72 5.33 -6.66
CA ALA A 346 6.75 6.34 -6.46
C ALA A 346 7.47 6.24 -5.10
N SER A 347 7.16 5.25 -4.26
CA SER A 347 7.62 5.19 -2.86
C SER A 347 9.15 5.29 -2.68
N VAL A 348 9.93 4.55 -3.46
CA VAL A 348 11.40 4.60 -3.41
C VAL A 348 11.99 5.86 -4.06
N PRO A 349 11.54 6.33 -5.24
CA PRO A 349 11.94 7.64 -5.77
C PRO A 349 11.65 8.81 -4.81
N ILE A 350 10.49 8.79 -4.15
CA ILE A 350 10.14 9.77 -3.09
C ILE A 350 11.16 9.70 -1.96
N ALA A 351 11.51 8.49 -1.51
CA ALA A 351 12.54 8.32 -0.48
C ALA A 351 13.91 8.87 -0.92
N ARG A 352 14.30 8.66 -2.18
CA ARG A 352 15.54 9.23 -2.73
C ARG A 352 15.54 10.76 -2.77
N GLU A 353 14.38 11.38 -3.01
CA GLU A 353 14.25 12.84 -2.92
C GLU A 353 14.47 13.33 -1.48
N VAL A 354 14.02 12.57 -0.47
CA VAL A 354 14.33 12.86 0.94
C VAL A 354 15.83 12.78 1.21
N ILE A 355 16.51 11.74 0.69
CA ILE A 355 17.97 11.60 0.80
C ILE A 355 18.68 12.80 0.15
N ARG A 356 18.25 13.19 -1.05
CA ARG A 356 18.79 14.35 -1.77
C ARG A 356 18.67 15.63 -0.94
N LEU A 357 17.50 15.88 -0.36
CA LEU A 357 17.26 17.06 0.49
C LEU A 357 18.08 17.06 1.78
N LEU A 358 18.31 15.88 2.40
CA LEU A 358 19.21 15.75 3.54
C LEU A 358 20.67 16.05 3.15
N GLY A 359 21.11 15.51 2.01
CA GLY A 359 22.46 15.66 1.48
C GLY A 359 22.86 17.11 1.13
N LEU A 360 21.89 18.03 1.01
CA LEU A 360 22.17 19.47 0.87
C LEU A 360 22.79 20.09 2.14
N THR A 361 22.69 19.41 3.29
CA THR A 361 23.16 19.93 4.59
C THR A 361 23.93 18.93 5.41
N GLU A 362 23.75 17.64 5.18
CA GLU A 362 24.41 16.58 5.91
C GLU A 362 25.37 15.84 4.97
N SER A 363 26.57 15.54 5.46
CA SER A 363 27.45 14.59 4.77
C SER A 363 26.93 13.18 5.05
N LEU A 364 26.42 12.52 4.01
CA LEU A 364 25.90 11.16 4.09
C LEU A 364 26.99 10.19 3.64
N VAL A 365 27.45 9.33 4.54
CA VAL A 365 28.44 8.28 4.25
C VAL A 365 27.72 6.95 4.16
N GLU A 366 27.81 6.31 3.01
CA GLU A 366 27.25 4.97 2.79
C GLU A 366 27.97 3.92 3.62
N ARG A 367 27.22 2.93 4.07
CA ARG A 367 27.67 1.79 4.84
C ARG A 367 28.10 0.66 3.92
N ALA A 368 29.27 0.09 4.18
CA ALA A 368 29.76 -1.09 3.46
C ALA A 368 28.94 -2.36 3.76
N ASP A 369 28.26 -2.41 4.91
CA ASP A 369 27.48 -3.55 5.41
C ASP A 369 25.98 -3.43 5.12
N PHE A 370 25.56 -2.48 4.28
CA PHE A 370 24.15 -2.38 3.89
C PHE A 370 23.73 -3.59 3.04
N ASP A 371 22.75 -4.35 3.55
CA ASP A 371 22.16 -5.45 2.80
C ASP A 371 20.91 -4.98 2.03
N SER A 372 21.05 -4.91 0.72
CA SER A 372 19.95 -4.52 -0.17
C SER A 372 18.94 -5.64 -0.41
N ILE A 373 19.28 -6.87 -0.03
CA ILE A 373 18.54 -8.09 -0.27
C ILE A 373 17.68 -8.43 0.95
N ARG A 374 16.44 -8.86 0.70
CA ARG A 374 15.56 -9.41 1.72
C ARG A 374 14.85 -10.62 1.14
N GLN A 375 14.90 -11.73 1.85
CA GLN A 375 14.25 -12.98 1.45
C GLN A 375 12.91 -13.12 2.15
N ARG A 376 11.87 -13.50 1.41
CA ARG A 376 10.56 -13.80 2.00
C ARG A 376 10.60 -15.20 2.62
N PRO A 377 9.85 -15.45 3.72
CA PRO A 377 9.66 -16.81 4.20
C PRO A 377 9.11 -17.72 3.10
N VAL A 378 9.66 -18.93 3.02
CA VAL A 378 9.23 -19.95 2.05
C VAL A 378 7.83 -20.42 2.43
N SER A 379 6.91 -20.40 1.45
CA SER A 379 5.55 -20.88 1.64
C SER A 379 5.30 -22.15 0.82
N LEU A 380 4.68 -23.14 1.46
CA LEU A 380 4.35 -24.43 0.83
C LEU A 380 3.36 -24.30 -0.33
N ARG A 381 2.50 -23.28 -0.27
CA ARG A 381 1.35 -23.13 -1.17
C ARG A 381 1.71 -23.18 -2.66
N HIS A 382 2.90 -22.71 -3.02
CA HIS A 382 3.32 -22.57 -4.41
C HIS A 382 4.34 -23.64 -4.85
N LEU A 383 4.64 -24.61 -3.98
CA LEU A 383 5.62 -25.66 -4.24
C LEU A 383 4.97 -26.93 -4.78
N GLY A 384 5.68 -27.64 -5.65
CA GLY A 384 5.27 -28.98 -6.09
C GLY A 384 5.44 -30.03 -4.98
N SER A 385 4.72 -31.15 -5.08
CA SER A 385 4.63 -32.17 -4.01
C SER A 385 5.98 -32.68 -3.50
N ALA A 386 6.98 -32.85 -4.37
CA ALA A 386 8.31 -33.28 -3.96
C ALA A 386 9.03 -32.24 -3.08
N ALA A 387 8.92 -30.95 -3.41
CA ALA A 387 9.50 -29.87 -2.62
C ALA A 387 8.73 -29.67 -1.30
N GLN A 388 7.41 -29.83 -1.33
CA GLN A 388 6.58 -29.82 -0.11
C GLN A 388 6.99 -30.94 0.85
N ALA A 389 7.14 -32.18 0.36
CA ALA A 389 7.55 -33.32 1.17
C ALA A 389 8.92 -33.10 1.84
N ARG A 390 9.87 -32.49 1.12
CA ARG A 390 11.19 -32.13 1.68
C ARG A 390 11.06 -31.12 2.82
N LEU A 391 10.35 -30.01 2.61
CA LEU A 391 10.15 -29.00 3.66
C LEU A 391 9.46 -29.57 4.91
N ILE A 392 8.48 -30.46 4.73
CA ILE A 392 7.77 -31.12 5.84
C ILE A 392 8.71 -32.08 6.58
N ALA A 393 9.59 -32.79 5.87
CA ALA A 393 10.58 -33.65 6.50
C ALA A 393 11.62 -32.85 7.31
N ASP A 394 12.04 -31.69 6.79
CA ASP A 394 13.01 -30.80 7.46
C ASP A 394 12.39 -30.08 8.68
N ASN A 395 11.14 -29.64 8.56
CA ASN A 395 10.40 -29.01 9.65
C ASN A 395 8.90 -29.43 9.61
N PRO A 396 8.44 -30.28 10.55
CA PRO A 396 7.06 -30.74 10.62
C PRO A 396 6.00 -29.64 10.72
N ASP A 397 6.33 -28.41 11.15
CA ASP A 397 5.41 -27.28 11.18
C ASP A 397 4.94 -26.85 9.77
N HIS A 398 5.69 -27.22 8.72
CA HIS A 398 5.23 -27.12 7.34
C HIS A 398 4.09 -28.13 7.06
N GLY A 399 3.99 -29.25 7.78
CA GLY A 399 2.91 -30.23 7.60
C GLY A 399 1.57 -29.79 8.24
N GLU A 400 1.60 -28.87 9.20
CA GLU A 400 0.41 -28.48 9.96
C GLU A 400 -0.35 -27.34 9.28
N ILE A 401 -1.47 -27.65 8.62
CA ILE A 401 -2.31 -26.64 7.96
C ILE A 401 -3.20 -25.88 8.95
N VAL A 402 -2.93 -24.57 9.09
CA VAL A 402 -3.69 -23.63 9.92
C VAL A 402 -4.83 -22.99 9.13
N CYS A 403 -4.58 -22.56 7.89
CA CYS A 403 -5.58 -21.98 7.01
C CYS A 403 -5.77 -22.84 5.75
N ARG A 404 -6.80 -23.69 5.75
CA ARG A 404 -7.07 -24.61 4.65
C ARG A 404 -7.27 -23.94 3.29
N CYS A 405 -8.06 -22.86 3.24
CA CYS A 405 -8.42 -22.23 1.96
C CYS A 405 -7.24 -21.53 1.27
N ARG A 406 -6.17 -21.21 2.02
CA ARG A 406 -4.94 -20.59 1.50
C ARG A 406 -3.72 -21.48 1.65
N THR A 407 -3.86 -22.71 2.15
CA THR A 407 -2.75 -23.63 2.43
C THR A 407 -1.66 -22.96 3.30
N ILE A 408 -2.06 -22.20 4.31
CA ILE A 408 -1.11 -21.57 5.24
C ILE A 408 -0.85 -22.51 6.40
N THR A 409 0.42 -22.70 6.69
CA THR A 409 0.93 -23.69 7.63
C THR A 409 1.31 -23.05 8.95
N ARG A 410 1.58 -23.87 9.97
CA ARG A 410 2.11 -23.37 11.24
C ARG A 410 3.46 -22.68 11.04
N ALA A 411 4.31 -23.20 10.16
CA ALA A 411 5.60 -22.58 9.82
C ALA A 411 5.44 -21.18 9.20
N ASP A 412 4.46 -20.98 8.30
CA ASP A 412 4.18 -19.64 7.73
C ASP A 412 3.74 -18.65 8.82
N VAL A 413 2.94 -19.10 9.80
CA VAL A 413 2.50 -18.30 10.94
C VAL A 413 3.68 -17.98 11.86
N ALA A 414 4.51 -18.97 12.18
CA ALA A 414 5.70 -18.80 13.00
C ALA A 414 6.66 -17.78 12.38
N ALA A 415 6.94 -17.87 11.08
CA ALA A 415 7.81 -16.93 10.38
C ALA A 415 7.28 -15.49 10.42
N ALA A 416 5.97 -15.30 10.30
CA ALA A 416 5.34 -13.98 10.43
C ALA A 416 5.38 -13.42 11.87
N LEU A 417 5.55 -14.27 12.88
CA LEU A 417 5.62 -13.89 14.30
C LEU A 417 7.04 -13.77 14.86
N SER A 418 8.06 -14.25 14.16
CA SER A 418 9.46 -14.27 14.63
C SER A 418 10.44 -13.47 13.76
N GLY A 419 10.02 -13.00 12.59
CA GLY A 419 10.88 -12.21 11.68
C GLY A 419 11.34 -10.86 12.28
N PRO A 420 12.22 -10.12 11.57
CA PRO A 420 12.76 -8.84 12.04
C PRO A 420 11.70 -7.78 12.40
N LEU A 421 10.52 -7.87 11.78
CA LEU A 421 9.33 -7.09 12.13
C LEU A 421 8.13 -8.03 12.35
N PRO A 422 8.02 -8.63 13.55
CA PRO A 422 7.00 -9.62 13.83
C PRO A 422 5.60 -9.00 13.83
N ALA A 423 4.60 -9.78 13.41
CA ALA A 423 3.21 -9.38 13.46
C ALA A 423 2.76 -9.12 14.91
N ARG A 424 2.02 -8.04 15.12
CA ARG A 424 1.55 -7.61 16.45
C ARG A 424 0.02 -7.67 16.59
N THR A 425 -0.66 -7.90 15.49
CA THR A 425 -2.12 -7.92 15.39
C THR A 425 -2.56 -9.04 14.45
N LEU A 426 -3.83 -9.45 14.52
CA LEU A 426 -4.34 -10.51 13.64
C LEU A 426 -4.32 -10.09 12.16
N THR A 427 -4.62 -8.83 11.85
CA THR A 427 -4.47 -8.28 10.48
C THR A 427 -3.00 -8.17 10.08
N GLY A 428 -2.11 -7.83 11.01
CA GLY A 428 -0.66 -7.89 10.86
C GLY A 428 -0.16 -9.27 10.42
N LEU A 429 -0.69 -10.32 11.05
CA LEU A 429 -0.39 -11.70 10.73
C LEU A 429 -0.97 -12.09 9.36
N LYS A 430 -2.26 -11.77 9.13
CA LYS A 430 -2.97 -11.99 7.86
C LYS A 430 -2.17 -11.46 6.67
N TYR A 431 -1.66 -10.24 6.73
CA TYR A 431 -1.00 -9.59 5.60
C TYR A 431 0.44 -10.05 5.38
N ARG A 432 1.09 -10.65 6.39
CA ARG A 432 2.43 -11.23 6.25
C ARG A 432 2.40 -12.66 5.69
N CYS A 433 1.51 -13.51 6.21
CA CYS A 433 1.45 -14.93 5.82
C CYS A 433 0.32 -15.29 4.85
N GLY A 434 -0.65 -14.40 4.60
CA GLY A 434 -1.79 -14.65 3.71
C GLY A 434 -2.96 -15.41 4.35
N ALA A 435 -2.89 -15.77 5.63
CA ALA A 435 -4.02 -16.38 6.33
C ALA A 435 -5.23 -15.44 6.35
N MET A 436 -6.46 -15.98 6.37
CA MET A 436 -7.70 -15.19 6.35
C MET A 436 -7.94 -14.36 5.07
N MET A 437 -7.12 -14.51 4.03
CA MET A 437 -7.31 -13.81 2.74
C MET A 437 -8.17 -14.58 1.74
N GLY A 438 -8.54 -15.83 2.04
CA GLY A 438 -9.42 -16.62 1.18
C GLY A 438 -10.90 -16.27 1.31
N ARG A 439 -11.75 -16.95 0.54
CA ARG A 439 -13.21 -16.72 0.51
C ARG A 439 -13.88 -16.67 1.89
N CYS A 440 -13.42 -17.49 2.85
CA CYS A 440 -13.98 -17.53 4.21
C CYS A 440 -13.62 -16.31 5.08
N GLN A 441 -12.67 -15.47 4.65
CA GLN A 441 -12.25 -14.24 5.31
C GLN A 441 -11.86 -14.41 6.79
N GLY A 442 -11.34 -15.58 7.16
CA GLY A 442 -10.92 -15.91 8.52
C GLY A 442 -11.93 -16.70 9.34
N GLY A 443 -13.12 -16.98 8.82
CA GLY A 443 -14.19 -17.68 9.54
C GLY A 443 -13.83 -19.07 10.10
N TYR A 444 -12.78 -19.72 9.58
CA TYR A 444 -12.35 -21.04 10.04
C TYR A 444 -10.98 -21.07 10.76
N CYS A 445 -10.04 -20.20 10.37
CA CYS A 445 -8.67 -20.26 10.89
C CYS A 445 -8.40 -19.25 12.02
N GLN A 446 -9.27 -18.26 12.23
CA GLN A 446 -9.01 -17.16 13.17
C GLN A 446 -8.74 -17.64 14.60
N THR A 447 -9.51 -18.58 15.13
CA THR A 447 -9.33 -19.10 16.49
C THR A 447 -7.99 -19.82 16.66
N ARG A 448 -7.57 -20.58 15.64
CA ARG A 448 -6.25 -21.23 15.61
C ARG A 448 -5.12 -20.21 15.55
N LEU A 449 -5.26 -19.18 14.72
CA LEU A 449 -4.27 -18.09 14.62
C LEU A 449 -4.10 -17.36 15.96
N VAL A 450 -5.20 -17.09 16.66
CA VAL A 450 -5.16 -16.51 18.01
C VAL A 450 -4.36 -17.40 18.98
N ALA A 451 -4.65 -18.71 18.99
CA ALA A 451 -3.95 -19.65 19.85
C ALA A 451 -2.44 -19.68 19.51
N LEU A 452 -2.09 -19.67 18.23
CA LEU A 452 -0.69 -19.61 17.78
C LEU A 452 0.01 -18.30 18.15
N MET A 453 -0.68 -17.17 18.14
CA MET A 453 -0.10 -15.89 18.60
C MET A 453 0.17 -15.90 20.10
N GLU A 454 -0.69 -16.55 20.90
CA GLU A 454 -0.47 -16.74 22.33
C GLU A 454 0.69 -17.71 22.58
N GLU A 455 0.70 -18.85 21.88
CA GLU A 455 1.70 -19.90 22.01
C GLU A 455 3.10 -19.48 21.52
N LEU A 456 3.20 -18.95 20.29
CA LEU A 456 4.47 -18.71 19.61
C LEU A 456 5.06 -17.32 19.91
N ALA A 457 4.20 -16.31 20.08
CA ALA A 457 4.63 -14.93 20.32
C ALA A 457 4.44 -14.47 21.77
N GLY A 458 3.85 -15.33 22.64
CA GLY A 458 3.63 -15.02 24.04
C GLY A 458 2.66 -13.85 24.27
N ILE A 459 1.82 -13.52 23.29
CA ILE A 459 0.89 -12.39 23.41
C ILE A 459 -0.36 -12.87 24.15
N PRO A 460 -0.67 -12.33 25.34
CA PRO A 460 -1.86 -12.74 26.09
C PRO A 460 -3.12 -12.47 25.27
N ARG A 461 -4.06 -13.41 25.25
CA ARG A 461 -5.29 -13.29 24.47
C ARG A 461 -6.06 -11.98 24.73
N GLU A 462 -6.07 -11.48 25.96
CA GLU A 462 -6.76 -10.25 26.36
C GLU A 462 -6.12 -8.98 25.78
N GLN A 463 -4.88 -9.08 25.30
CA GLN A 463 -4.12 -8.00 24.65
C GLN A 463 -4.15 -8.10 23.12
N LEU A 464 -4.65 -9.22 22.56
CA LEU A 464 -4.71 -9.40 21.11
C LEU A 464 -5.70 -8.43 20.47
N LEU A 465 -5.21 -7.72 19.46
CA LEU A 465 -5.99 -6.81 18.63
C LEU A 465 -6.27 -7.43 17.27
N TYR A 466 -7.46 -7.19 16.74
CA TYR A 466 -7.77 -7.52 15.35
C TYR A 466 -6.89 -6.70 14.39
N GLY A 467 -6.77 -5.39 14.60
CA GLY A 467 -5.92 -4.52 13.78
C GLY A 467 -5.63 -3.15 14.40
N PRO A 468 -6.57 -2.19 14.34
CA PRO A 468 -6.35 -0.88 14.93
C PRO A 468 -6.35 -0.94 16.48
N ALA A 469 -5.82 0.11 17.11
CA ALA A 469 -5.99 0.28 18.55
C ALA A 469 -7.49 0.26 18.92
N GLY A 470 -7.82 -0.33 20.08
CA GLY A 470 -9.22 -0.49 20.53
C GLY A 470 -9.96 -1.70 19.94
N SER A 471 -9.37 -2.45 19.01
CA SER A 471 -10.00 -3.63 18.39
C SER A 471 -9.70 -4.95 19.13
N ARG A 472 -9.85 -4.97 20.47
CA ARG A 472 -9.59 -6.19 21.26
C ARG A 472 -10.48 -7.35 20.81
N LEU A 473 -9.89 -8.52 20.63
CA LEU A 473 -10.61 -9.74 20.26
C LEU A 473 -11.39 -10.35 21.44
N PHE A 474 -10.91 -10.11 22.66
CA PHE A 474 -11.44 -10.68 23.89
C PHE A 474 -11.63 -9.57 24.93
N THR A 475 -12.73 -9.62 25.67
CA THR A 475 -13.05 -8.70 26.77
C THR A 475 -12.76 -9.29 28.15
N GLY A 476 -12.49 -10.60 28.23
CA GLY A 476 -12.20 -11.34 29.46
C GLY A 476 -12.46 -12.83 29.29
N LYS A 477 -12.31 -13.59 30.37
CA LYS A 477 -12.69 -15.01 30.44
C LYS A 477 -14.13 -15.14 30.94
N VAL A 478 -14.89 -16.04 30.33
CA VAL A 478 -16.25 -16.36 30.78
C VAL A 478 -16.14 -17.25 32.02
N ARG A 479 -16.63 -16.76 33.19
CA ARG A 479 -16.62 -17.40 34.54
C ARG A 479 -15.44 -17.09 35.50
N ASP A 480 -14.71 -15.99 35.30
CA ASP A 480 -13.84 -15.41 36.34
C ASP A 480 -14.56 -14.32 37.18
N VAL A 481 -15.89 -14.39 37.30
CA VAL A 481 -16.72 -13.53 38.17
C VAL A 481 -17.42 -14.37 39.20
#